data_AF-A0A536TB34-F1
#
_entry.id   AF-A0A536TB34-F1
#
_cell.length_a   1.000
_cell.length_b   1.000
_cell.length_c   1.000
_cell.angle_alpha   90.00
_cell.angle_beta   90.00
_cell.angle_gamma   90.00
#
_symmetry.space_group_name_H-M   'P 1'
#
loop_
_entity.id
_entity.type
_entity.pdbx_description
1 polymer ?
#
loop_
_entity_poly.entity_id
_entity_poly.type
_entity_poly.pdbx_seq_one_letter_code
_entity_poly.pdbx_strand_id
1 'polypeptide(L)'
;MFLKIKNLLTAPEIARLVALSRELRFVNGRASNPANVTKDNLQADLTDPKYTESVQIVNGAFARSREFVDFAMPRRVAPPLLCRYEA
;
A
#
# COMPACT_ATOMS: atom_id res chain seq x y z
N MET A 1 19.76 7.67 -2.48
CA MET A 1 19.73 6.82 -3.69
C MET A 1 18.37 6.12 -3.74
N PHE A 2 17.67 6.15 -4.87
CA PHE A 2 16.37 5.49 -5.03
C PHE A 2 16.45 4.39 -6.10
N LEU A 3 15.81 3.25 -5.85
CA LEU A 3 15.61 2.18 -6.83
C LEU A 3 14.19 2.23 -7.38
N LYS A 4 14.04 2.19 -8.71
CA LYS A 4 12.74 2.07 -9.38
C LYS A 4 12.57 0.67 -9.92
N ILE A 5 11.67 -0.11 -9.30
CA ILE A 5 11.31 -1.46 -9.75
C ILE A 5 10.12 -1.34 -10.69
N LYS A 6 10.29 -1.73 -11.96
CA LYS A 6 9.20 -1.72 -12.95
C LYS A 6 8.38 -2.99 -12.80
N ASN A 7 7.07 -2.90 -13.06
CA ASN A 7 6.16 -4.05 -13.12
C ASN A 7 6.19 -4.94 -11.86
N LEU A 8 6.40 -4.35 -10.67
CA LEU A 8 6.39 -5.07 -9.39
C LEU A 8 5.06 -5.82 -9.18
N LEU A 9 3.96 -5.13 -9.47
CA LEU A 9 2.62 -5.70 -9.51
C LEU A 9 2.27 -6.09 -10.94
N THR A 10 1.62 -7.24 -11.08
CA THR A 10 1.04 -7.70 -12.33
C THR A 10 -0.24 -6.94 -12.65
N ALA A 11 -0.67 -6.95 -13.92
CA ALA A 11 -1.92 -6.29 -14.31
C ALA A 11 -3.17 -6.79 -13.54
N PRO A 12 -3.35 -8.10 -13.26
CA PRO A 12 -4.45 -8.57 -12.43
C PRO A 12 -4.40 -8.08 -10.98
N GLU A 13 -3.21 -8.02 -10.38
CA GLU A 13 -3.05 -7.50 -9.01
C GLU A 13 -3.38 -6.01 -8.93
N ILE A 14 -2.94 -5.22 -9.92
CA ILE A 14 -3.31 -3.81 -10.03
C ILE A 14 -4.84 -3.69 -10.16
N ALA A 15 -5.46 -4.47 -11.04
CA ALA A 15 -6.91 -4.46 -11.21
C ALA A 15 -7.65 -4.82 -9.89
N ARG A 16 -7.14 -5.79 -9.12
CA ARG A 16 -7.74 -6.16 -7.84
C ARG A 16 -7.57 -5.05 -6.79
N LEU A 17 -6.40 -4.42 -6.69
CA LEU A 17 -6.18 -3.30 -5.78
C LEU A 17 -7.07 -2.10 -6.12
N VAL A 18 -7.30 -1.85 -7.41
CA VAL A 18 -8.25 -0.82 -7.87
C VAL A 18 -9.69 -1.18 -7.49
N ALA A 19 -10.10 -2.45 -7.64
CA ALA A 19 -11.42 -2.89 -7.18
C ALA A 19 -11.57 -2.71 -5.65
N LEU A 20 -10.59 -3.16 -4.87
CA LEU A 20 -10.55 -2.97 -3.42
C LEU A 20 -10.66 -1.50 -3.01
N SER A 21 -10.02 -0.58 -3.76
CA SER A 21 -10.09 0.86 -3.47
C SER A 21 -11.51 1.46 -3.61
N ARG A 22 -12.43 0.76 -4.27
CA ARG A 22 -13.85 1.14 -4.38
C ARG A 22 -14.71 0.47 -3.30
N GLU A 23 -14.22 -0.61 -2.71
CA GLU A 23 -14.92 -1.42 -1.71
C GLU A 23 -14.53 -1.10 -0.26
N LEU A 24 -13.30 -0.60 -0.06
CA LEU A 24 -12.73 -0.29 1.24
C LEU A 24 -13.32 1.00 1.81
N ARG A 25 -13.49 1.03 3.13
CA ARG A 25 -13.70 2.29 3.84
C ARG A 25 -12.40 3.08 3.87
N PHE A 26 -12.48 4.35 3.47
CA PHE A 26 -11.39 5.31 3.60
C PHE A 26 -11.66 6.29 4.74
N VAL A 27 -10.65 6.57 5.54
CA VAL A 27 -10.67 7.52 6.65
C VAL A 27 -9.64 8.62 6.43
N ASN A 28 -9.77 9.72 7.17
CA ASN A 28 -8.80 10.81 7.11
C ASN A 28 -7.39 10.29 7.45
N GLY A 29 -6.43 10.51 6.54
CA GLY A 29 -5.09 9.96 6.65
C GLY A 29 -4.26 10.54 7.81
N ARG A 30 -4.66 11.68 8.38
CA ARG A 30 -4.07 12.22 9.61
C ARG A 30 -4.24 11.27 10.80
N ALA A 31 -5.17 10.32 10.74
CA ALA A 31 -5.33 9.29 11.76
C ALA A 31 -4.03 8.52 12.06
N SER A 32 -3.11 8.38 11.09
CA SER A 32 -1.81 7.73 11.29
C SER A 32 -0.64 8.70 11.55
N ASN A 33 -0.84 10.02 11.42
CA ASN A 33 0.16 11.04 11.73
C ASN A 33 -0.52 12.38 12.11
N PRO A 34 -1.11 12.48 13.31
CA PRO A 34 -2.02 13.57 13.66
C PRO A 34 -1.34 14.93 13.78
N ALA A 35 -0.04 14.97 14.08
CA ALA A 35 0.74 16.21 14.21
C ALA A 35 1.09 16.84 12.85
N ASN A 36 1.07 16.08 11.76
CA ASN A 36 1.45 16.60 10.45
C ASN A 36 0.30 17.39 9.80
N VAL A 37 0.26 18.70 10.02
CA VAL A 37 -0.75 19.62 9.45
C VAL A 37 -0.82 19.66 7.93
N THR A 38 0.23 19.25 7.22
CA THR A 38 0.27 19.25 5.74
C THR A 38 -0.15 17.90 5.13
N LYS A 39 -0.44 16.89 5.95
CA LYS A 39 -0.96 15.61 5.47
C LYS A 39 -2.44 15.74 5.13
N ASP A 40 -2.73 15.83 3.84
CA ASP A 40 -4.07 15.88 3.28
C ASP A 40 -4.28 14.71 2.31
N ASN A 41 -4.81 13.62 2.85
CA ASN A 41 -5.14 12.43 2.07
C ASN A 41 -6.17 11.58 2.81
N LEU A 42 -6.66 10.56 2.12
CA LEU A 42 -7.42 9.46 2.70
C LEU A 42 -6.56 8.20 2.76
N GLN A 43 -6.83 7.34 3.73
CA GLN A 43 -6.19 6.02 3.84
C GLN A 43 -7.23 4.95 4.15
N ALA A 44 -6.98 3.71 3.72
CA ALA A 44 -7.84 2.59 4.08
C ALA A 44 -7.97 2.47 5.61
N ASP A 45 -9.18 2.21 6.09
CA ASP A 45 -9.43 1.92 7.49
C ASP A 45 -8.77 0.58 7.85
N LEU A 46 -7.88 0.59 8.84
CA LEU A 46 -7.15 -0.60 9.27
C LEU A 46 -8.06 -1.65 9.90
N THR A 47 -9.26 -1.26 10.31
CA THR A 47 -10.28 -2.17 10.88
C THR A 47 -11.18 -2.80 9.82
N ASP A 48 -11.08 -2.36 8.56
CA ASP A 48 -11.84 -2.96 7.46
C ASP A 48 -11.28 -4.36 7.15
N PRO A 49 -12.10 -5.44 7.19
CA PRO A 49 -11.62 -6.80 6.95
C PRO A 49 -11.01 -6.98 5.55
N LYS A 50 -11.42 -6.17 4.55
CA LYS A 50 -10.88 -6.24 3.18
C LYS A 50 -9.47 -5.64 3.07
N TYR A 51 -9.01 -4.87 4.06
CA TYR A 51 -7.67 -4.28 4.07
C TYR A 51 -6.58 -5.36 3.98
N THR A 52 -6.78 -6.49 4.67
CA THR A 52 -5.84 -7.62 4.71
C THR A 52 -5.48 -8.13 3.31
N GLU A 53 -6.44 -8.18 2.40
CA GLU A 53 -6.20 -8.64 1.03
C GLU A 53 -5.22 -7.71 0.29
N SER A 54 -5.38 -6.39 0.43
CA SER A 54 -4.46 -5.42 -0.18
C SER A 54 -3.02 -5.56 0.33
N VAL A 55 -2.86 -5.83 1.63
CA VAL A 55 -1.56 -6.08 2.28
C VAL A 55 -0.91 -7.34 1.69
N GLN A 56 -1.68 -8.42 1.55
CA GLN A 56 -1.17 -9.69 1.02
C GLN A 56 -0.69 -9.57 -0.42
N ILE A 57 -1.44 -8.87 -1.28
CA ILE A 57 -1.06 -8.65 -2.69
C ILE A 57 0.30 -7.94 -2.77
N VAL A 58 0.46 -6.83 -2.05
CA VAL A 58 1.68 -6.02 -2.13
C VAL A 58 2.87 -6.72 -1.45
N ASN A 59 2.66 -7.38 -0.31
CA ASN A 59 3.72 -8.17 0.34
C ASN A 59 4.17 -9.35 -0.53
N GLY A 60 3.24 -10.03 -1.20
CA GLY A 60 3.57 -11.07 -2.17
C GLY A 60 4.43 -10.53 -3.31
N ALA A 61 4.15 -9.30 -3.76
CA ALA A 61 4.94 -8.62 -4.79
C ALA A 61 6.36 -8.28 -4.34
N PHE A 62 6.52 -7.75 -3.13
CA PHE A 62 7.83 -7.51 -2.55
C PHE A 62 8.62 -8.80 -2.36
N ALA A 63 8.01 -9.86 -1.81
CA ALA A 63 8.68 -11.12 -1.51
C ALA A 63 9.24 -11.82 -2.75
N ARG A 64 8.55 -11.73 -3.90
CA ARG A 64 9.01 -12.32 -5.16
C ARG A 64 9.91 -11.41 -6.00
N SER A 65 10.09 -10.15 -5.62
CA SER A 65 10.94 -9.20 -6.35
C SER A 65 12.38 -9.30 -5.86
N ARG A 66 13.24 -9.93 -6.66
CA ARG A 66 14.68 -10.04 -6.36
C ARG A 66 15.34 -8.66 -6.25
N GLU A 67 14.96 -7.73 -7.13
CA GLU A 67 15.42 -6.33 -7.09
C GLU A 67 15.10 -5.66 -5.73
N PHE A 68 13.89 -5.87 -5.19
CA PHE A 68 13.52 -5.35 -3.87
C PHE A 68 14.32 -6.01 -2.75
N VAL A 69 14.39 -7.35 -2.76
CA VAL A 69 15.07 -8.13 -1.71
C VAL A 69 16.54 -7.76 -1.63
N ASP A 70 17.23 -7.70 -2.76
CA ASP A 70 18.67 -7.43 -2.81
C ASP A 70 18.99 -5.97 -2.43
N PHE A 71 18.12 -5.02 -2.81
CA PHE A 71 18.33 -3.60 -2.52
C PHE A 71 17.96 -3.23 -1.08
N ALA A 72 16.83 -3.72 -0.58
CA ALA A 72 16.29 -3.32 0.72
C ALA A 72 16.70 -4.23 1.87
N MET A 73 17.13 -5.47 1.58
CA MET A 73 17.47 -6.51 2.55
C MET A 73 16.48 -6.57 3.73
N PRO A 74 15.16 -6.67 3.45
CA PRO A 74 14.14 -6.39 4.44
C PRO A 74 14.07 -7.47 5.52
N ARG A 75 14.21 -7.09 6.79
CA ARG A 75 13.95 -7.99 7.93
C ARG A 75 12.46 -8.12 8.25
N ARG A 76 11.72 -7.02 8.14
CA ARG A 76 10.26 -6.92 8.33
C ARG A 76 9.73 -5.83 7.41
N VAL A 77 8.54 -6.04 6.86
CA VAL A 77 7.81 -5.05 6.06
C VAL A 77 6.58 -4.65 6.86
N ALA A 78 6.41 -3.36 7.12
CA ALA A 78 5.16 -2.86 7.71
C ALA A 78 4.02 -3.09 6.71
N PRO A 79 2.81 -3.50 7.16
CA PRO A 79 1.67 -3.72 6.27
C PRO A 79 1.46 -2.54 5.31
N PRO A 80 1.55 -2.76 3.99
CA PRO A 80 1.38 -1.68 3.01
C PRO A 80 -0.04 -1.11 3.07
N LEU A 81 -0.14 0.22 3.11
CA LEU A 81 -1.41 0.92 3.28
C LEU A 81 -1.85 1.58 1.96
N LEU A 82 -3.06 1.26 1.50
CA LEU A 82 -3.69 1.98 0.40
C LEU A 82 -4.07 3.40 0.84
N CYS A 83 -3.63 4.39 0.07
CA CYS A 83 -3.94 5.79 0.26
C CYS A 83 -4.55 6.38 -1.01
N ARG A 84 -5.43 7.36 -0.85
CA ARG A 84 -6.10 8.08 -1.94
C ARG A 84 -5.91 9.58 -1.75
N TYR A 85 -5.63 10.27 -2.85
CA TYR A 85 -5.61 11.72 -2.94
C TYR A 85 -6.71 12.11 -3.91
N GLU A 86 -7.56 13.04 -3.50
CA GLU A 86 -8.67 13.56 -4.30
C GLU A 86 -8.32 14.99 -4.74
N ALA A 87 -8.96 15.43 -5.82
CA ALA A 87 -8.75 16.76 -6.41
C ALA A 87 -9.61 17.83 -5.72
#